data_AF-A0A2S5JD86-F1
#
_entry.id   AF-A0A2S5JD86-F1
#
_cell.length_a   1.000
_cell.length_b   1.000
_cell.length_c   1.000
_cell.angle_alpha   90.00
_cell.angle_beta   90.00
_cell.angle_gamma   90.00
#
_symmetry.space_group_name_H-M   'P 1'
#
loop_
_entity.id
_entity.type
_entity.pdbx_description
1 polymer ?
#
loop_
_entity_poly.entity_id
_entity_poly.type
_entity_poly.pdbx_seq_one_letter_code
_entity_poly.pdbx_strand_id
1 'polypeptide(L)'
;MKNRFPSRPIDGIEILKDSDQHTTNSDTLPDGLEALRRELSLSDVMGLIERTARWVDPTTFKYLPVWYPEHARRALFYKANWSEPQMNRNRQTGVSIHKSEGNVHANKALTLALGLRAGERPNWSCCHIWGVDDAFYQVSNAVVQDRRFFSCVANMVLLPTPLKAFTDVMTDVKMMLRVCALHLYGWSCDHDVVADIAGQVADWENWDAYPESWPKPGRTTLPLGTAKFSPRIKAAADRRKAAIRKDLTSAGPHYPREEVRKVLDYWNISL
;
A
#
# COMPACT_ATOMS: atom_id res chain seq x y z
N MET A 1 15.52 85.87 20.84
CA MET A 1 15.88 85.58 19.44
C MET A 1 14.69 84.86 18.82
N LYS A 2 13.73 85.54 18.18
CA LYS A 2 13.67 85.94 16.75
C LYS A 2 14.01 84.82 15.76
N ASN A 3 12.96 84.40 15.03
CA ASN A 3 12.90 84.14 13.58
C ASN A 3 13.59 82.86 13.06
N ARG A 4 13.15 82.17 11.99
CA ARG A 4 12.02 82.22 11.04
C ARG A 4 12.16 80.97 10.14
N PHE A 5 11.04 80.34 9.78
CA PHE A 5 10.85 79.46 8.60
C PHE A 5 11.20 80.22 7.27
N PRO A 6 11.29 79.64 6.03
CA PRO A 6 10.50 78.51 5.51
C PRO A 6 11.03 77.63 4.32
N SER A 7 10.27 76.57 4.04
CA SER A 7 9.89 75.87 2.78
C SER A 7 10.77 75.86 1.50
N ARG A 8 10.89 74.66 0.89
CA ARG A 8 10.37 74.31 -0.45
C ARG A 8 10.47 72.79 -0.75
N PRO A 9 9.69 72.28 -1.73
CA PRO A 9 9.14 70.91 -1.75
C PRO A 9 10.06 69.90 -2.44
N ILE A 10 9.92 68.63 -2.10
CA ILE A 10 10.31 67.53 -2.99
C ILE A 10 9.02 66.89 -3.47
N ASP A 11 8.88 66.92 -4.79
CA ASP A 11 7.75 66.47 -5.58
C ASP A 11 7.42 64.99 -5.40
N GLY A 12 6.12 64.72 -5.49
CA GLY A 12 5.48 63.51 -5.99
C GLY A 12 6.20 62.18 -5.89
N ILE A 13 5.66 61.30 -5.05
CA ILE A 13 5.35 59.94 -5.51
C ILE A 13 3.89 59.69 -5.16
N GLU A 14 3.07 59.72 -6.20
CA GLU A 14 1.69 59.25 -6.18
C GLU A 14 1.66 57.83 -5.61
N ILE A 15 0.71 57.62 -4.70
CA ILE A 15 0.23 56.31 -4.30
C ILE A 15 -0.32 55.67 -5.58
N LEU A 16 0.49 54.85 -6.24
CA LEU A 16 -0.01 53.86 -7.18
C LEU A 16 -0.88 52.91 -6.37
N LYS A 17 -2.18 53.20 -6.38
CA LYS A 17 -3.21 52.18 -6.25
C LYS A 17 -2.89 51.16 -7.33
N ASP A 18 -2.27 50.05 -6.92
CA ASP A 18 -2.13 48.93 -7.82
C ASP A 18 -3.55 48.46 -8.12
N SER A 19 -3.93 48.77 -9.36
CA SER A 19 -5.17 48.44 -10.01
C SER A 19 -5.49 46.97 -9.82
N ASP A 20 -6.78 46.68 -9.65
CA ASP A 20 -7.39 45.36 -9.80
C ASP A 20 -6.70 44.56 -10.92
N GLN A 21 -5.71 43.76 -10.54
CA GLN A 21 -5.24 42.67 -11.37
C GLN A 21 -6.34 41.62 -11.28
N HIS A 22 -7.21 41.68 -12.27
CA HIS A 22 -8.02 40.55 -12.68
C HIS A 22 -7.05 39.42 -13.01
N THR A 23 -6.67 38.66 -11.98
CA THR A 23 -5.88 37.45 -12.11
C THR A 23 -6.73 36.48 -12.90
N THR A 24 -6.51 36.47 -14.22
CA THR A 24 -7.00 35.39 -15.05
C THR A 24 -6.40 34.11 -14.46
N ASN A 25 -7.22 33.08 -14.30
CA ASN A 25 -6.87 31.74 -13.78
C ASN A 25 -5.68 31.03 -14.53
N SER A 26 -4.96 31.73 -15.42
CA SER A 26 -3.85 31.24 -16.24
C SER A 26 -2.49 31.19 -15.54
N ASP A 27 -2.29 31.94 -14.45
CA ASP A 27 -0.96 32.12 -13.85
C ASP A 27 -0.67 31.20 -12.66
N THR A 28 -1.66 30.42 -12.23
CA THR A 28 -1.51 29.41 -11.18
C THR A 28 -1.17 28.05 -11.78
N LEU A 29 -0.03 27.48 -11.37
CA LEU A 29 0.33 26.10 -11.70
C LEU A 29 -0.81 25.16 -11.26
N PRO A 30 -1.40 24.36 -12.16
CA PRO A 30 -2.48 23.45 -11.79
C PRO A 30 -1.98 22.38 -10.81
N ASP A 31 -2.90 21.81 -10.04
CA ASP A 31 -2.61 20.63 -9.22
C ASP A 31 -1.96 19.53 -10.08
N GLY A 32 -0.98 18.83 -9.52
CA GLY A 32 -0.20 17.84 -10.27
C GLY A 32 -1.04 16.68 -10.79
N LEU A 33 -2.10 16.28 -10.09
CA LEU A 33 -3.03 15.24 -10.55
C LEU A 33 -3.96 15.78 -11.63
N GLU A 34 -4.40 17.03 -11.55
CA GLU A 34 -5.17 17.67 -12.63
C GLU A 34 -4.34 17.80 -13.90
N ALA A 35 -3.08 18.22 -13.79
CA ALA A 35 -2.14 18.27 -14.90
C ALA A 35 -1.96 16.88 -15.54
N LEU A 36 -1.79 15.84 -14.71
CA LEU A 36 -1.64 14.47 -15.20
C LEU A 36 -2.93 13.93 -15.86
N ARG A 37 -4.10 14.20 -15.28
CA ARG A 37 -5.41 13.75 -15.81
C ARG A 37 -5.74 14.34 -17.19
N ARG A 38 -5.16 15.48 -17.55
CA ARG A 38 -5.30 16.07 -18.90
C ARG A 38 -4.54 15.28 -19.96
N GLU A 39 -3.46 14.60 -19.58
CA GLU A 39 -2.57 13.86 -20.49
C GLU A 39 -2.81 12.34 -20.45
N LEU A 40 -3.30 11.83 -19.32
CA LEU A 40 -3.46 10.40 -19.07
C LEU A 40 -4.80 10.14 -18.39
N SER A 41 -5.74 9.55 -19.12
CA SER A 41 -7.06 9.23 -18.57
C SER A 41 -6.98 8.13 -17.53
N LEU A 42 -8.00 8.03 -16.69
CA LEU A 42 -8.11 6.93 -15.72
C LEU A 42 -8.11 5.56 -16.43
N SER A 43 -8.77 5.44 -17.58
CA SER A 43 -8.79 4.22 -18.38
C SER A 43 -7.41 3.86 -18.92
N ASP A 44 -6.57 4.85 -19.29
CA ASP A 44 -5.19 4.60 -19.72
C ASP A 44 -4.34 4.05 -18.58
N VAL A 45 -4.46 4.65 -17.39
CA VAL A 45 -3.79 4.17 -16.16
C VAL A 45 -4.23 2.74 -15.84
N MET A 46 -5.54 2.48 -15.83
CA MET A 46 -6.10 1.17 -15.51
C MET A 46 -5.72 0.11 -16.55
N GLY A 47 -5.66 0.46 -17.83
CA GLY A 47 -5.18 -0.44 -18.89
C GLY A 47 -3.68 -0.79 -18.73
N LEU A 48 -2.85 0.17 -18.31
CA LEU A 48 -1.44 -0.12 -17.98
C LEU A 48 -1.33 -1.07 -16.79
N ILE A 49 -2.11 -0.84 -15.73
CA ILE A 49 -2.15 -1.70 -14.54
C ILE A 49 -2.67 -3.09 -14.93
N GLU A 50 -3.71 -3.21 -15.73
CA GLU A 50 -4.27 -4.49 -16.19
C GLU A 50 -3.20 -5.39 -16.84
N ARG A 51 -2.42 -4.83 -17.77
CA ARG A 51 -1.41 -5.58 -18.52
C ARG A 51 -0.18 -5.92 -17.69
N THR A 52 0.14 -5.10 -16.68
CA THR A 52 1.42 -5.20 -15.98
C THR A 52 1.32 -5.73 -14.55
N ALA A 53 0.18 -5.58 -13.87
CA ALA A 53 0.00 -6.09 -12.51
C ALA A 53 0.22 -7.60 -12.46
N ARG A 54 0.73 -8.09 -11.33
CA ARG A 54 0.77 -9.52 -11.01
C ARG A 54 -0.07 -9.80 -9.79
N TRP A 55 -1.00 -10.74 -9.96
CA TRP A 55 -1.95 -11.18 -8.96
C TRP A 55 -1.62 -12.60 -8.52
N VAL A 56 -1.97 -12.92 -7.29
CA VAL A 56 -1.81 -14.27 -6.75
C VAL A 56 -3.04 -15.10 -7.16
N ASP A 57 -2.83 -16.34 -7.60
CA ASP A 57 -3.95 -17.23 -7.92
C ASP A 57 -4.85 -17.48 -6.70
N PRO A 58 -6.18 -17.50 -6.83
CA PRO A 58 -7.10 -17.78 -5.72
C PRO A 58 -6.82 -19.12 -5.00
N THR A 59 -6.29 -20.11 -5.70
CA THR A 59 -5.86 -21.39 -5.12
C THR A 59 -4.68 -21.20 -4.18
N THR A 60 -3.71 -20.36 -4.55
CA THR A 60 -2.59 -19.99 -3.67
C THR A 60 -3.09 -19.27 -2.43
N PHE A 61 -4.02 -18.32 -2.59
CA PHE A 61 -4.64 -17.60 -1.47
C PHE A 61 -5.36 -18.55 -0.51
N LYS A 62 -6.20 -19.46 -1.02
CA LYS A 62 -6.87 -20.48 -0.21
C LYS A 62 -5.88 -21.42 0.49
N TYR A 63 -4.73 -21.69 -0.13
CA TYR A 63 -3.72 -22.58 0.44
C TYR A 63 -2.99 -21.97 1.65
N LEU A 64 -2.61 -20.69 1.54
CA LEU A 64 -1.98 -19.92 2.60
C LEU A 64 -2.27 -18.42 2.40
N PRO A 65 -3.32 -17.88 3.04
CA PRO A 65 -3.74 -16.49 2.83
C PRO A 65 -2.76 -15.48 3.45
N VAL A 66 -2.24 -15.80 4.64
CA VAL A 66 -1.25 -14.99 5.37
C VAL A 66 0.02 -15.80 5.57
N TRP A 67 1.16 -15.25 5.13
CA TRP A 67 2.44 -15.98 5.13
C TRP A 67 3.30 -15.71 6.37
N TYR A 68 3.15 -14.55 7.00
CA TYR A 68 3.96 -14.12 8.14
C TYR A 68 3.04 -13.55 9.24
N PRO A 69 2.22 -14.39 9.89
CA PRO A 69 1.30 -13.97 10.95
C PRO A 69 2.02 -13.36 12.17
N GLU A 70 3.32 -13.62 12.33
CA GLU A 70 4.16 -13.12 13.41
C GLU A 70 4.63 -11.66 13.20
N HIS A 71 4.42 -11.10 12.01
CA HIS A 71 4.88 -9.77 11.65
C HIS A 71 3.71 -8.83 11.34
N ALA A 72 3.88 -7.54 11.66
CA ALA A 72 3.07 -6.45 11.15
C ALA A 72 3.90 -5.18 11.06
N ARG A 73 3.43 -4.18 10.30
CA ARG A 73 4.13 -2.91 10.16
C ARG A 73 4.35 -2.26 11.51
N ARG A 74 5.53 -1.63 11.68
CA ARG A 74 6.03 -1.03 12.93
C ARG A 74 6.29 -1.99 14.09
N ALA A 75 5.92 -3.28 13.99
CA ALA A 75 6.32 -4.26 14.99
C ALA A 75 7.85 -4.37 15.07
N LEU A 76 8.37 -4.62 16.27
CA LEU A 76 9.80 -4.72 16.49
C LEU A 76 10.38 -5.97 15.80
N PHE A 77 11.58 -5.84 15.24
CA PHE A 77 12.32 -7.00 14.77
C PHE A 77 13.07 -7.67 15.91
N TYR A 78 13.15 -8.99 15.80
CA TYR A 78 13.96 -9.82 16.67
C TYR A 78 14.88 -10.71 15.83
N LYS A 79 16.06 -10.97 16.35
CA LYS A 79 17.06 -11.90 15.84
C LYS A 79 17.17 -13.10 16.79
N ALA A 80 18.12 -13.99 16.51
CA ALA A 80 18.42 -15.15 17.35
C ALA A 80 17.16 -15.98 17.69
N ASN A 81 16.33 -16.26 16.67
CA ASN A 81 15.07 -16.99 16.85
C ASN A 81 14.14 -16.31 17.88
N TRP A 82 13.93 -15.00 17.80
CA TRP A 82 13.04 -14.25 18.70
C TRP A 82 13.52 -14.14 20.15
N SER A 83 14.81 -14.31 20.43
CA SER A 83 15.37 -14.10 21.77
C SER A 83 15.93 -12.70 22.01
N GLU A 84 16.32 -11.98 20.94
CA GLU A 84 16.99 -10.69 21.07
C GLU A 84 16.39 -9.64 20.12
N PRO A 85 16.13 -8.41 20.57
CA PRO A 85 15.75 -7.32 19.68
C PRO A 85 16.82 -7.05 18.61
N GLN A 86 16.38 -6.73 17.40
CA GLN A 86 17.26 -6.23 16.36
C GLN A 86 17.39 -4.71 16.46
N MET A 87 18.62 -4.22 16.53
CA MET A 87 18.92 -2.80 16.68
C MET A 87 19.41 -2.19 15.36
N ASN A 88 19.00 -0.95 15.08
CA ASN A 88 19.60 -0.09 14.07
C ASN A 88 20.50 0.94 14.79
N ARG A 89 21.80 0.88 14.51
CA ARG A 89 22.76 1.85 15.03
C ARG A 89 23.10 2.88 13.96
N ASN A 90 22.84 4.15 14.24
CA ASN A 90 23.32 5.24 13.41
C ASN A 90 24.85 5.30 13.50
N ARG A 91 25.54 5.22 12.35
CA ARG A 91 27.01 5.19 12.30
C ARG A 91 27.67 6.52 12.68
N GLN A 92 26.97 7.64 12.48
CA GLN A 92 27.49 8.98 12.77
C GLN A 92 27.26 9.36 14.24
N THR A 93 26.05 9.15 14.76
CA THR A 93 25.69 9.57 16.13
C THR A 93 25.90 8.48 17.18
N GLY A 94 26.11 7.23 16.78
CA GLY A 94 26.23 6.08 17.66
C GLY A 94 24.93 5.63 18.32
N VAL A 95 23.84 6.41 18.20
CA VAL A 95 22.52 6.13 18.75
C VAL A 95 21.95 4.84 18.17
N SER A 96 21.44 3.98 19.04
CA SER A 96 20.82 2.71 18.68
C SER A 96 19.34 2.72 19.02
N ILE A 97 18.50 2.44 18.02
CA ILE A 97 17.05 2.29 18.17
C ILE A 97 16.62 0.89 17.76
N HIS A 98 15.50 0.41 18.28
CA HIS A 98 14.95 -0.86 17.85
C HIS A 98 14.55 -0.76 16.37
N LYS A 99 14.98 -1.73 15.58
CA LYS A 99 14.58 -1.84 14.19
C LYS A 99 13.12 -2.29 14.15
N SER A 100 12.30 -1.60 13.38
CA SER A 100 10.89 -1.93 13.18
C SER A 100 10.64 -2.47 11.77
N GLU A 101 9.56 -3.25 11.66
CA GLU A 101 9.08 -3.79 10.39
C GLU A 101 8.55 -2.66 9.49
N GLY A 102 9.16 -2.54 8.32
CA GLY A 102 8.76 -1.61 7.28
C GLY A 102 7.68 -2.21 6.39
N ASN A 103 8.09 -3.18 5.55
CA ASN A 103 7.25 -3.97 4.63
C ASN A 103 8.01 -5.23 4.14
N VAL A 104 9.06 -5.66 4.84
CA VAL A 104 9.98 -6.72 4.39
C VAL A 104 9.23 -8.04 4.26
N HIS A 105 8.47 -8.43 5.29
CA HIS A 105 7.76 -9.70 5.29
C HIS A 105 6.52 -9.69 4.39
N ALA A 106 5.82 -8.56 4.24
CA ALA A 106 4.77 -8.41 3.23
C ALA A 106 5.33 -8.57 1.80
N ASN A 107 6.45 -7.92 1.50
CA ASN A 107 7.16 -8.07 0.22
C ASN A 107 7.58 -9.53 -0.02
N LYS A 108 8.09 -10.22 1.01
CA LYS A 108 8.51 -11.62 0.93
C LYS A 108 7.32 -12.56 0.70
N ALA A 109 6.21 -12.33 1.39
CA ALA A 109 4.97 -13.08 1.22
C ALA A 109 4.50 -13.04 -0.24
N LEU A 110 4.30 -11.83 -0.78
CA LEU A 110 3.84 -11.65 -2.16
C LEU A 110 4.83 -12.27 -3.16
N THR A 111 6.14 -12.06 -2.96
CA THR A 111 7.18 -12.64 -3.84
C THR A 111 7.06 -14.16 -3.90
N LEU A 112 6.91 -14.83 -2.75
CA LEU A 112 6.82 -16.29 -2.69
C LEU A 112 5.48 -16.80 -3.22
N ALA A 113 4.39 -16.09 -2.94
CA ALA A 113 3.05 -16.43 -3.42
C ALA A 113 2.91 -16.30 -4.95
N LEU A 114 3.69 -15.41 -5.58
CA LEU A 114 3.83 -15.31 -7.04
C LEU A 114 4.82 -16.32 -7.63
N GLY A 115 5.44 -17.17 -6.80
CA GLY A 115 6.42 -18.15 -7.25
C GLY A 115 7.78 -17.55 -7.62
N LEU A 116 8.09 -16.34 -7.18
CA LEU A 116 9.32 -15.60 -7.52
C LEU A 116 10.40 -15.71 -6.44
N ARG A 117 11.60 -15.20 -6.73
CA ARG A 117 12.69 -14.89 -5.78
C ARG A 117 12.89 -13.38 -5.73
N ALA A 118 13.55 -12.91 -4.67
CA ALA A 118 13.83 -11.48 -4.51
C ALA A 118 14.59 -10.88 -5.71
N GLY A 119 15.55 -11.62 -6.28
CA GLY A 119 16.31 -11.18 -7.46
C GLY A 119 15.56 -11.28 -8.80
N GLU A 120 14.39 -11.92 -8.85
CA GLU A 120 13.61 -12.11 -10.08
C GLU A 120 12.61 -10.96 -10.33
N ARG A 121 12.63 -9.90 -9.53
CA ARG A 121 11.67 -8.78 -9.61
C ARG A 121 12.31 -7.37 -9.56
N PRO A 122 13.32 -7.08 -10.38
CA PRO A 122 13.92 -5.73 -10.44
C PRO A 122 12.87 -4.70 -10.90
N ASN A 123 12.81 -3.54 -10.23
CA ASN A 123 11.85 -2.47 -10.53
C ASN A 123 10.36 -2.85 -10.33
N TRP A 124 10.09 -3.83 -9.47
CA TRP A 124 8.74 -4.19 -9.04
C TRP A 124 8.53 -3.88 -7.56
N SER A 125 7.36 -3.35 -7.24
CA SER A 125 6.96 -2.99 -5.89
C SER A 125 5.72 -3.77 -5.45
N CYS A 126 5.73 -4.23 -4.20
CA CYS A 126 4.54 -4.71 -3.53
C CYS A 126 3.71 -3.51 -3.07
N CYS A 127 2.43 -3.50 -3.41
CA CYS A 127 1.48 -2.50 -2.97
C CYS A 127 0.37 -3.16 -2.14
N HIS A 128 0.11 -2.60 -0.95
CA HIS A 128 -1.07 -2.95 -0.15
C HIS A 128 -2.27 -2.17 -0.66
N ILE A 129 -3.37 -2.85 -0.94
CA ILE A 129 -4.56 -2.20 -1.53
C ILE A 129 -5.56 -1.74 -0.46
N TRP A 130 -5.55 -2.34 0.73
CA TRP A 130 -6.34 -1.88 1.88
C TRP A 130 -5.52 -1.02 2.85
N GLY A 131 -6.17 0.04 3.31
CA GLY A 131 -5.60 1.06 4.19
C GLY A 131 -6.41 2.34 4.14
N VAL A 132 -6.19 3.22 5.12
CA VAL A 132 -6.75 4.57 5.09
C VAL A 132 -6.21 5.30 3.88
N ASP A 133 -7.11 5.86 3.07
CA ASP A 133 -6.74 6.67 1.92
C ASP A 133 -6.50 8.10 2.41
N ASP A 134 -5.22 8.40 2.62
CA ASP A 134 -4.77 9.71 3.06
C ASP A 134 -3.71 10.22 2.09
N ALA A 135 -4.15 11.13 1.21
CA ALA A 135 -3.30 11.77 0.21
C ALA A 135 -2.12 12.54 0.82
N PHE A 136 -2.20 12.93 2.10
CA PHE A 136 -1.15 13.65 2.81
C PHE A 136 -0.24 12.74 3.64
N TYR A 137 -0.49 11.42 3.67
CA TYR A 137 0.29 10.43 4.41
C TYR A 137 0.44 10.74 5.92
N GLN A 138 -0.50 11.47 6.51
CA GLN A 138 -0.53 11.89 7.90
C GLN A 138 -1.04 10.77 8.83
N VAL A 139 -1.95 9.94 8.35
CA VAL A 139 -2.57 8.85 9.09
C VAL A 139 -1.77 7.57 8.90
N SER A 140 -1.40 6.95 10.01
CA SER A 140 -0.78 5.64 9.94
C SER A 140 -1.79 4.59 9.48
N ASN A 141 -1.46 3.85 8.41
CA ASN A 141 -2.29 2.75 7.94
C ASN A 141 -2.37 1.65 9.03
N ALA A 142 -3.50 1.59 9.75
CA ALA A 142 -3.72 0.62 10.83
C ALA A 142 -3.95 -0.80 10.28
N VAL A 143 -4.47 -0.94 9.06
CA VAL A 143 -4.69 -2.24 8.40
C VAL A 143 -3.40 -3.04 8.31
N VAL A 144 -2.30 -2.41 7.92
CA VAL A 144 -0.99 -3.07 7.82
C VAL A 144 -0.26 -3.23 9.17
N GLN A 145 -0.79 -2.64 10.24
CA GLN A 145 -0.34 -2.90 11.62
C GLN A 145 -1.07 -4.10 12.24
N ASP A 146 -2.20 -4.50 11.66
CA ASP A 146 -2.87 -5.74 11.98
C ASP A 146 -2.20 -6.93 11.26
N ARG A 147 -1.81 -7.92 12.05
CA ARG A 147 -1.14 -9.16 11.57
C ARG A 147 -2.04 -9.97 10.62
N ARG A 148 -3.36 -9.86 10.76
CA ARG A 148 -4.34 -10.51 9.87
C ARG A 148 -4.20 -10.04 8.43
N PHE A 149 -3.85 -8.77 8.20
CA PHE A 149 -3.88 -8.17 6.86
C PHE A 149 -2.50 -7.77 6.34
N PHE A 150 -1.49 -7.65 7.21
CA PHE A 150 -0.15 -7.18 6.83
C PHE A 150 0.52 -8.03 5.74
N SER A 151 0.52 -9.35 5.89
CA SER A 151 1.12 -10.27 4.91
C SER A 151 0.07 -11.12 4.18
N CYS A 152 -1.18 -10.62 4.17
CA CYS A 152 -2.28 -11.23 3.41
C CYS A 152 -2.08 -11.00 1.91
N VAL A 153 -2.02 -12.07 1.13
CA VAL A 153 -1.76 -11.97 -0.31
C VAL A 153 -2.95 -11.42 -1.10
N ALA A 154 -4.18 -11.53 -0.58
CA ALA A 154 -5.36 -10.87 -1.15
C ALA A 154 -5.37 -9.35 -0.92
N ASN A 155 -4.59 -8.85 0.05
CA ASN A 155 -4.38 -7.43 0.31
C ASN A 155 -3.20 -6.85 -0.48
N MET A 156 -2.62 -7.59 -1.43
CA MET A 156 -1.41 -7.14 -2.12
C MET A 156 -1.44 -7.41 -3.61
N VAL A 157 -0.86 -6.49 -4.38
CA VAL A 157 -0.61 -6.63 -5.81
C VAL A 157 0.84 -6.24 -6.10
N LEU A 158 1.47 -6.93 -7.07
CA LEU A 158 2.81 -6.56 -7.53
C LEU A 158 2.68 -5.68 -8.77
N LEU A 159 3.30 -4.49 -8.71
CA LEU A 159 3.24 -3.50 -9.78
C LEU A 159 4.66 -3.09 -10.20
N PRO A 160 4.87 -2.68 -11.47
CA PRO A 160 6.03 -1.88 -11.82
C PRO A 160 6.15 -0.68 -10.88
N THR A 161 7.35 -0.42 -10.36
CA THR A 161 7.56 0.61 -9.33
C THR A 161 6.98 1.99 -9.69
N PRO A 162 7.06 2.49 -10.94
CA PRO A 162 6.41 3.76 -11.29
C PRO A 162 4.89 3.76 -11.10
N LEU A 163 4.22 2.62 -11.36
CA LEU A 163 2.76 2.51 -11.21
C LEU A 163 2.31 2.51 -9.74
N LYS A 164 3.22 2.26 -8.80
CA LYS A 164 2.90 2.36 -7.38
C LYS A 164 2.45 3.76 -6.97
N ALA A 165 3.03 4.82 -7.57
CA ALA A 165 2.65 6.18 -7.23
C ALA A 165 1.15 6.42 -7.47
N PHE A 166 0.59 5.90 -8.58
CA PHE A 166 -0.84 5.96 -8.87
C PHE A 166 -1.67 5.30 -7.78
N THR A 167 -1.25 4.15 -7.26
CA THR A 167 -1.98 3.48 -6.18
C THR A 167 -1.87 4.18 -4.83
N ASP A 168 -0.84 5.00 -4.63
CA ASP A 168 -0.66 5.75 -3.38
C ASP A 168 -1.46 7.07 -3.39
N VAL A 169 -1.67 7.71 -4.56
CA VAL A 169 -2.29 9.05 -4.66
C VAL A 169 -3.65 9.11 -5.36
N MET A 170 -4.00 8.11 -6.21
CA MET A 170 -5.28 8.08 -6.92
C MET A 170 -6.23 7.07 -6.29
N THR A 171 -7.20 7.57 -5.53
CA THR A 171 -8.21 6.76 -4.83
C THR A 171 -8.98 5.85 -5.78
N ASP A 172 -9.36 6.33 -6.96
CA ASP A 172 -10.13 5.55 -7.95
C ASP A 172 -9.37 4.29 -8.41
N VAL A 173 -8.06 4.43 -8.64
CA VAL A 173 -7.19 3.29 -9.00
C VAL A 173 -7.18 2.25 -7.90
N LYS A 174 -7.01 2.70 -6.64
CA LYS A 174 -6.97 1.81 -5.48
C LYS A 174 -8.32 1.15 -5.21
N MET A 175 -9.42 1.86 -5.42
CA MET A 175 -10.78 1.31 -5.34
C MET A 175 -10.98 0.18 -6.35
N MET A 176 -10.61 0.38 -7.62
CA MET A 176 -10.72 -0.69 -8.62
C MET A 176 -9.85 -1.91 -8.31
N LEU A 177 -8.66 -1.71 -7.70
CA LEU A 177 -7.84 -2.81 -7.21
C LEU A 177 -8.52 -3.60 -6.08
N ARG A 178 -9.22 -2.91 -5.17
CA ARG A 178 -10.01 -3.56 -4.10
C ARG A 178 -11.21 -4.33 -4.65
N VAL A 179 -11.92 -3.77 -5.62
CA VAL A 179 -13.03 -4.44 -6.33
C VAL A 179 -12.52 -5.69 -7.05
N CYS A 180 -11.37 -5.61 -7.72
CA CYS A 180 -10.73 -6.77 -8.31
C CYS A 180 -10.42 -7.85 -7.27
N ALA A 181 -9.85 -7.47 -6.13
CA ALA A 181 -9.56 -8.41 -5.04
C ALA A 181 -10.82 -9.06 -4.46
N LEU A 182 -11.91 -8.29 -4.28
CA LEU A 182 -13.21 -8.81 -3.85
C LEU A 182 -13.68 -9.92 -4.79
N HIS A 183 -13.74 -9.67 -6.09
CA HIS A 183 -14.27 -10.65 -7.04
C HIS A 183 -13.28 -11.78 -7.38
N LEU A 184 -11.97 -11.55 -7.24
CA LEU A 184 -10.95 -12.57 -7.47
C LEU A 184 -10.88 -13.57 -6.31
N TYR A 185 -10.90 -13.07 -5.07
CA TYR A 185 -10.66 -13.87 -3.87
C TYR A 185 -11.93 -14.18 -3.07
N GLY A 186 -13.04 -13.49 -3.34
CA GLY A 186 -14.23 -13.51 -2.49
C GLY A 186 -13.98 -12.84 -1.14
N TRP A 187 -13.05 -11.89 -1.07
CA TRP A 187 -12.58 -11.31 0.19
C TRP A 187 -12.46 -9.79 0.11
N SER A 188 -12.95 -9.12 1.15
CA SER A 188 -12.77 -7.70 1.43
C SER A 188 -12.20 -7.55 2.84
N CYS A 189 -11.45 -6.47 3.09
CA CYS A 189 -10.90 -6.21 4.42
C CYS A 189 -12.00 -5.82 5.39
N ASP A 190 -12.09 -6.51 6.52
CA ASP A 190 -13.07 -6.28 7.60
C ASP A 190 -12.49 -5.49 8.78
N HIS A 191 -11.36 -4.80 8.59
CA HIS A 191 -10.82 -3.93 9.63
C HIS A 191 -11.69 -2.67 9.77
N ASP A 192 -12.08 -2.35 11.01
CA ASP A 192 -12.98 -1.22 11.34
C ASP A 192 -12.61 0.11 10.66
N VAL A 193 -11.32 0.46 10.55
CA VAL A 193 -10.88 1.73 9.96
C VAL A 193 -11.13 1.85 8.45
N VAL A 194 -11.49 0.77 7.78
CA VAL A 194 -11.84 0.74 6.35
C VAL A 194 -13.24 0.20 6.10
N ALA A 195 -14.10 0.12 7.12
CA ALA A 195 -15.45 -0.43 6.98
C ALA A 195 -16.27 0.30 5.90
N ASP A 196 -16.23 1.64 5.87
CA ASP A 196 -16.94 2.44 4.86
C ASP A 196 -16.41 2.19 3.44
N ILE A 197 -15.08 2.04 3.30
CA ILE A 197 -14.44 1.70 2.03
C ILE A 197 -14.86 0.30 1.58
N ALA A 198 -14.92 -0.65 2.51
CA ALA A 198 -15.37 -2.01 2.22
C ALA A 198 -16.83 -2.05 1.75
N GLY A 199 -17.70 -1.20 2.32
CA GLY A 199 -19.07 -0.99 1.84
C GLY A 199 -19.10 -0.47 0.41
N GLN A 200 -18.33 0.59 0.10
CA GLN A 200 -18.25 1.14 -1.26
C GLN A 200 -17.72 0.14 -2.29
N VAL A 201 -16.80 -0.76 -1.90
CA VAL A 201 -16.29 -1.83 -2.76
C VAL A 201 -17.38 -2.89 -3.02
N ALA A 202 -18.21 -3.20 -2.03
CA ALA A 202 -19.31 -4.15 -2.17
C ALA A 202 -20.42 -3.62 -3.08
N ASP A 203 -20.73 -2.32 -2.97
CA ASP A 203 -21.77 -1.62 -3.74
C ASP A 203 -21.22 -0.95 -5.01
N TRP A 204 -20.08 -1.41 -5.53
CA TRP A 204 -19.40 -0.76 -6.65
C TRP A 204 -20.17 -0.89 -7.96
N GLU A 205 -20.43 0.25 -8.61
CA GLU A 205 -21.15 0.31 -9.90
C GLU A 205 -20.40 1.08 -11.00
N ASN A 206 -19.26 1.71 -10.69
CA ASN A 206 -18.51 2.50 -11.67
C ASN A 206 -17.59 1.62 -12.52
N TRP A 207 -18.10 1.14 -13.66
CA TRP A 207 -17.39 0.18 -14.51
C TRP A 207 -16.63 0.81 -15.69
N ASP A 208 -16.71 2.13 -15.88
CA ASP A 208 -16.24 2.80 -17.11
C ASP A 208 -14.75 2.63 -17.38
N ALA A 209 -13.92 2.72 -16.33
CA ALA A 209 -12.47 2.52 -16.40
C ALA A 209 -12.04 1.14 -15.87
N TYR A 210 -12.99 0.27 -15.52
CA TYR A 210 -12.69 -1.03 -14.93
C TYR A 210 -12.15 -2.00 -15.99
N PRO A 211 -10.97 -2.61 -15.79
CA PRO A 211 -10.35 -3.46 -16.79
C PRO A 211 -11.24 -4.62 -17.29
N GLU A 212 -11.20 -4.86 -18.60
CA GLU A 212 -12.06 -5.86 -19.24
C GLU A 212 -11.69 -7.30 -18.82
N SER A 213 -10.41 -7.59 -18.60
CA SER A 213 -9.98 -8.93 -18.18
C SER A 213 -10.29 -9.23 -16.71
N TRP A 214 -10.60 -8.23 -15.89
CA TRP A 214 -10.74 -8.40 -14.44
C TRP A 214 -12.10 -8.99 -14.05
N PRO A 215 -12.16 -9.77 -12.96
CA PRO A 215 -13.41 -10.36 -12.49
C PRO A 215 -14.39 -9.28 -12.02
N LYS A 216 -15.68 -9.50 -12.22
CA LYS A 216 -16.78 -8.65 -11.73
C LYS A 216 -18.05 -9.50 -11.53
N PRO A 217 -19.16 -8.98 -10.98
CA PRO A 217 -20.39 -9.75 -10.85
C PRO A 217 -20.81 -10.37 -12.19
N GLY A 218 -21.10 -11.67 -12.21
CA GLY A 218 -21.44 -12.41 -13.42
C GLY A 218 -20.26 -12.75 -14.36
N ARG A 219 -19.03 -12.32 -14.05
CA ARG A 219 -17.82 -12.61 -14.84
C ARG A 219 -16.70 -13.14 -13.95
N THR A 220 -16.51 -14.46 -13.98
CA THR A 220 -15.42 -15.14 -13.27
C THR A 220 -14.22 -15.31 -14.21
N THR A 221 -13.38 -14.29 -14.30
CA THR A 221 -12.12 -14.32 -15.04
C THR A 221 -10.92 -14.18 -14.11
N LEU A 222 -9.75 -14.61 -14.58
CA LEU A 222 -8.48 -14.30 -13.91
C LEU A 222 -7.87 -13.07 -14.59
N PRO A 223 -7.42 -12.06 -13.83
CA PRO A 223 -6.62 -10.97 -14.38
C PRO A 223 -5.42 -11.52 -15.18
N LEU A 224 -5.04 -10.85 -16.28
CA LEU A 224 -4.02 -11.33 -17.22
C LEU A 224 -2.70 -11.76 -16.56
N GLY A 225 -2.27 -11.04 -15.52
CA GLY A 225 -1.02 -11.31 -14.80
C GLY A 225 -1.14 -12.27 -13.60
N THR A 226 -2.18 -13.11 -13.52
CA THR A 226 -2.36 -14.04 -12.40
C THR A 226 -1.32 -15.17 -12.43
N ALA A 227 -0.54 -15.29 -11.36
CA ALA A 227 0.47 -16.33 -11.21
C ALA A 227 -0.17 -17.65 -10.73
N LYS A 228 -0.37 -18.59 -11.68
CA LYS A 228 -0.97 -19.91 -11.41
C LYS A 228 -0.30 -20.62 -10.24
N PHE A 229 -1.12 -21.30 -9.42
CA PHE A 229 -0.60 -22.15 -8.35
C PHE A 229 0.28 -23.26 -8.93
N SER A 230 1.53 -23.32 -8.48
CA SER A 230 2.56 -24.20 -9.03
C SER A 230 3.21 -25.04 -7.92
N PRO A 231 3.89 -26.16 -8.26
CA PRO A 231 4.63 -26.96 -7.27
C PRO A 231 5.65 -26.12 -6.48
N ARG A 232 6.25 -25.12 -7.12
CA ARG A 232 7.20 -24.19 -6.47
C ARG A 232 6.51 -23.34 -5.41
N ILE A 233 5.33 -22.78 -5.72
CA ILE A 233 4.53 -22.00 -4.76
C ILE A 233 4.08 -22.89 -3.61
N LYS A 234 3.56 -24.08 -3.91
CA LYS A 234 3.14 -25.06 -2.89
C LYS A 234 4.29 -25.40 -1.94
N ALA A 235 5.47 -25.73 -2.46
CA ALA A 235 6.63 -26.04 -1.63
C ALA A 235 7.09 -24.86 -0.77
N ALA A 236 6.96 -23.62 -1.26
CA ALA A 236 7.25 -22.42 -0.47
C ALA A 236 6.24 -22.22 0.67
N ALA A 237 4.95 -22.40 0.39
CA ALA A 237 3.89 -22.31 1.38
C ALA A 237 4.01 -23.42 2.44
N ASP A 238 4.32 -24.67 2.03
CA ASP A 238 4.55 -25.80 2.94
C ASP A 238 5.72 -25.53 3.91
N ARG A 239 6.84 -25.01 3.38
CA ARG A 239 7.97 -24.60 4.23
C ARG A 239 7.58 -23.49 5.19
N ARG A 240 6.73 -22.54 4.77
CA ARG A 240 6.27 -21.47 5.65
C ARG A 240 5.36 -22.01 6.76
N LYS A 241 4.37 -22.85 6.45
CA LYS A 241 3.51 -23.53 7.44
C LYS A 241 4.34 -24.34 8.44
N ALA A 242 5.29 -25.13 7.96
CA ALA A 242 6.18 -25.90 8.82
C ALA A 242 7.01 -25.02 9.77
N ALA A 243 7.50 -23.88 9.27
CA ALA A 243 8.24 -22.93 10.09
C ALA A 243 7.34 -22.21 11.12
N ILE A 244 6.10 -21.82 10.76
CA ILE A 244 5.13 -21.28 11.74
C ILE A 244 4.87 -22.31 12.85
N ARG A 245 4.64 -23.58 12.49
CA ARG A 245 4.44 -24.68 13.46
C ARG A 245 5.63 -24.83 14.42
N LYS A 246 6.84 -24.79 13.86
CA LYS A 246 8.08 -24.87 14.63
C LYS A 246 8.24 -23.67 15.57
N ASP A 247 7.99 -22.46 15.09
CA ASP A 247 8.18 -21.22 15.84
C ASP A 247 7.18 -21.12 17.00
N LEU A 248 5.92 -21.51 16.78
CA LEU A 248 4.91 -21.62 17.86
C LEU A 248 5.40 -22.50 19.03
N THR A 249 6.14 -23.56 18.74
CA THR A 249 6.65 -24.49 19.74
C THR A 249 7.97 -24.02 20.36
N SER A 250 8.91 -23.55 19.54
CA SER A 250 10.33 -23.44 19.92
C SER A 250 10.95 -22.05 19.78
N ALA A 251 10.22 -21.05 19.27
CA ALA A 251 10.77 -19.71 19.15
C ALA A 251 11.08 -19.09 20.52
N GLY A 252 11.90 -18.06 20.55
CA GLY A 252 12.24 -17.33 21.75
C GLY A 252 11.02 -16.65 22.42
N PRO A 253 11.24 -16.05 23.59
CA PRO A 253 10.17 -15.45 24.39
C PRO A 253 9.43 -14.31 23.69
N HIS A 254 10.04 -13.64 22.70
CA HIS A 254 9.42 -12.52 22.00
C HIS A 254 8.60 -12.92 20.77
N TYR A 255 8.49 -14.21 20.45
CA TYR A 255 7.60 -14.65 19.38
C TYR A 255 6.14 -14.44 19.81
N PRO A 256 5.32 -13.71 19.02
CA PRO A 256 3.96 -13.33 19.40
C PRO A 256 2.99 -14.51 19.21
N ARG A 257 3.12 -15.53 20.06
CA ARG A 257 2.41 -16.82 19.94
C ARG A 257 0.90 -16.64 19.90
N GLU A 258 0.36 -15.86 20.83
CA GLU A 258 -1.09 -15.69 20.93
C GLU A 258 -1.65 -14.92 19.75
N GLU A 259 -0.96 -13.89 19.27
CA GLU A 259 -1.35 -13.15 18.08
C GLU A 259 -1.27 -14.03 16.83
N VAL A 260 -0.23 -14.88 16.71
CA VAL A 260 -0.10 -15.83 15.62
C VAL A 260 -1.27 -16.81 15.63
N ARG A 261 -1.63 -17.39 16.78
CA ARG A 261 -2.79 -18.29 16.88
C ARG A 261 -4.09 -17.60 16.46
N LYS A 262 -4.35 -16.39 16.96
CA LYS A 262 -5.52 -15.59 16.54
C LYS A 262 -5.60 -15.36 15.04
N VAL A 263 -4.46 -15.11 14.39
CA VAL A 263 -4.41 -14.93 12.93
C VAL A 263 -4.66 -16.24 12.20
N LEU A 264 -4.10 -17.36 12.68
CA LEU A 264 -4.36 -18.69 12.11
C LEU A 264 -5.84 -19.06 12.22
N ASP A 265 -6.46 -18.79 13.38
CA ASP A 265 -7.88 -19.06 13.63
C ASP A 265 -8.76 -18.19 12.72
N TYR A 266 -8.49 -16.88 12.64
CA TYR A 266 -9.23 -15.94 11.78
C TYR A 266 -9.24 -16.39 10.31
N TRP A 267 -8.10 -16.86 9.81
CA TRP A 267 -7.96 -17.32 8.42
C TRP A 267 -8.25 -18.81 8.22
N ASN A 268 -8.64 -19.53 9.27
CA ASN A 268 -8.84 -20.98 9.28
C ASN A 268 -7.65 -21.77 8.68
N ILE A 269 -6.43 -21.41 9.09
CA ILE A 269 -5.20 -22.01 8.58
C ILE A 269 -4.85 -23.24 9.41
N SER A 270 -5.01 -24.42 8.83
CA SER A 270 -4.43 -25.65 9.38
C SER A 270 -2.93 -25.69 9.07
N LEU A 271 -2.11 -25.80 10.12
CA LEU A 271 -0.66 -25.93 10.01
C LEU A 271 -0.26 -27.36 9.69
#